data_AF-Q2ITP4-F1
#
_entry.id   AF-Q2ITP4-F1
#
_cell.length_a   1.000
_cell.length_b   1.000
_cell.length_c   1.000
_cell.angle_alpha   90.00
_cell.angle_beta   90.00
_cell.angle_gamma   90.00
#
_symmetry.space_group_name_H-M   'P 1'
#
loop_
_entity.id
_entity.type
_entity.pdbx_description
1 polymer ?
#
loop_
_entity_poly.entity_id
_entity_poly.type
_entity_poly.pdbx_seq_one_letter_code
_entity_poly.pdbx_strand_id
1 'polypeptide(L)'
;MNPDDGKGEGELILYRTEDGRDALQLRLVDGTVWLTQAEIALLFDTTKQNVSLHFKSIFADAELPEGAVVKDSLTTAADGKRYTTKLYNLNAILAVGYRVRSARGVQFRRWATEVLNDYLVKGFVINDERLKDPDGFDYFDELLERIRDIRASEKRFYQKVRDLFAATSADYDPKAEAAKAFFATIQNKLVFAITGMNAAELIVTRADPARPNMALTSWKGDRVRKSDVTISKNYLTADEISDLNLLTTAFLDFAELRARNRQPTTMAEWMAQTDRFVAFNERGVLQGAGRVSHTSMEQVVAERFETFDKRRRAAETDAAEAEAISELTELEQQARSSKPRPEVKKPPKKLS
;
A
#
# COMPACT_ATOMS: atom_id res chain seq x y z
N MET A 1 -40.64 -21.15 -12.84
CA MET A 1 -40.38 -19.72 -12.59
C MET A 1 -38.91 -19.66 -12.20
N ASN A 2 -38.04 -19.42 -13.18
CA ASN A 2 -36.58 -19.50 -12.99
C ASN A 2 -36.06 -18.12 -12.54
N PRO A 3 -35.19 -18.07 -11.52
CA PRO A 3 -34.51 -16.84 -11.11
C PRO A 3 -33.14 -16.79 -11.80
N ASP A 4 -33.07 -16.30 -13.04
CA ASP A 4 -31.77 -16.01 -13.66
C ASP A 4 -31.89 -15.01 -14.82
N ASP A 5 -32.59 -13.89 -14.58
CA ASP A 5 -32.47 -12.71 -15.43
C ASP A 5 -31.24 -11.93 -14.97
N GLY A 6 -30.13 -12.13 -15.68
CA GLY A 6 -28.79 -11.60 -15.40
C GLY A 6 -28.70 -10.07 -15.28
N LYS A 7 -29.13 -9.53 -14.13
CA LYS A 7 -28.58 -8.31 -13.56
C LYS A 7 -27.18 -8.63 -13.03
N GLY A 8 -26.17 -8.56 -13.90
CA GLY A 8 -24.78 -8.63 -13.46
C GLY A 8 -24.53 -7.57 -12.38
N GLU A 9 -24.14 -8.02 -11.19
CA GLU A 9 -23.75 -7.25 -10.01
C GLU A 9 -22.50 -6.42 -10.32
N GLY A 10 -22.69 -5.31 -11.01
CA GLY A 10 -21.63 -4.35 -11.33
C GLY A 10 -22.17 -2.94 -11.29
N GLU A 11 -21.40 -2.06 -10.66
CA GLU A 11 -21.77 -0.66 -10.41
C GLU A 11 -21.69 0.14 -11.71
N LEU A 12 -22.60 1.09 -11.92
CA LEU A 12 -22.75 1.80 -13.18
C LEU A 12 -22.32 3.26 -13.01
N ILE A 13 -21.17 3.65 -13.56
CA ILE A 13 -20.71 5.04 -13.61
C ILE A 13 -21.14 5.68 -14.93
N LEU A 14 -21.72 6.87 -14.88
CA LEU A 14 -21.99 7.67 -16.07
C LEU A 14 -20.79 8.57 -16.39
N TYR A 15 -19.98 8.20 -17.37
CA TYR A 15 -18.94 9.06 -17.90
C TYR A 15 -19.51 9.97 -18.98
N ARG A 16 -19.50 11.28 -18.74
CA ARG A 16 -19.89 12.27 -19.76
C ARG A 16 -18.63 12.78 -20.46
N THR A 17 -18.66 12.79 -21.78
CA THR A 17 -17.57 13.37 -22.59
C THR A 17 -17.48 14.88 -22.34
N GLU A 18 -16.29 15.48 -22.47
CA GLU A 18 -16.07 16.92 -22.21
C GLU A 18 -17.00 17.85 -23.01
N ASP A 19 -17.44 17.41 -24.19
CA ASP A 19 -18.40 18.12 -25.06
C ASP A 19 -19.86 17.96 -24.63
N GLY A 20 -20.14 17.16 -23.60
CA GLY A 20 -21.47 16.89 -23.05
C GLY A 20 -22.38 16.06 -23.96
N ARG A 21 -21.87 15.57 -25.11
CA ARG A 21 -22.69 14.98 -26.17
C ARG A 21 -22.97 13.50 -25.97
N ASP A 22 -22.02 12.76 -25.39
CA ASP A 22 -22.15 11.34 -25.14
C ASP A 22 -22.04 11.04 -23.65
N ALA A 23 -22.84 10.08 -23.20
CA ALA A 23 -22.78 9.56 -21.84
C ALA A 23 -22.55 8.04 -21.93
N LEU A 24 -21.40 7.59 -21.45
CA LEU A 24 -21.03 6.19 -21.43
C LEU A 24 -21.32 5.60 -20.05
N GLN A 25 -22.07 4.51 -20.02
CA GLN A 25 -22.28 3.73 -18.80
C GLN A 25 -21.10 2.78 -18.63
N LEU A 26 -20.22 3.08 -17.69
CA LEU A 26 -19.10 2.22 -17.31
C LEU A 26 -19.59 1.23 -16.25
N ARG A 27 -19.42 -0.06 -16.50
CA ARG A 27 -19.65 -1.08 -15.47
C ARG A 27 -18.36 -1.38 -14.71
N LEU A 28 -18.37 -1.11 -13.41
CA LEU A 28 -17.34 -1.54 -12.48
C LEU A 28 -17.69 -2.92 -11.93
N VAL A 29 -16.74 -3.84 -12.07
CA VAL A 29 -16.79 -5.18 -11.48
C VAL A 29 -15.40 -5.45 -10.91
N ASP A 30 -15.32 -5.81 -9.62
CA ASP A 30 -14.07 -6.10 -8.92
C ASP A 30 -13.04 -4.96 -8.99
N GLY A 31 -13.49 -3.70 -8.85
CA GLY A 31 -12.61 -2.53 -8.83
C GLY A 31 -12.02 -2.14 -10.20
N THR A 32 -12.48 -2.73 -11.30
CA THR A 32 -12.08 -2.33 -12.66
C THR A 32 -13.25 -2.11 -13.59
N VAL A 33 -13.05 -1.26 -14.60
CA VAL A 33 -14.04 -0.93 -15.63
C VAL A 33 -13.94 -1.92 -16.77
N TRP A 34 -15.08 -2.41 -17.24
CA TRP A 34 -15.16 -3.32 -18.39
C TRP A 34 -15.98 -2.70 -19.53
N LEU A 35 -15.41 -2.66 -20.72
CA LEU A 35 -16.07 -2.14 -21.93
C LEU A 35 -15.96 -3.12 -23.11
N THR A 36 -16.97 -3.12 -23.96
CA THR A 36 -16.93 -3.72 -25.30
C THR A 36 -16.10 -2.86 -26.26
N GLN A 37 -15.63 -3.44 -27.37
CA GLN A 37 -14.94 -2.65 -28.40
C GLN A 37 -15.80 -1.52 -28.98
N ALA A 38 -17.12 -1.67 -28.99
CA ALA A 38 -18.04 -0.65 -29.49
C ALA A 38 -18.11 0.55 -28.53
N GLU A 39 -18.13 0.30 -27.23
CA GLU A 39 -18.09 1.35 -26.20
C GLU A 39 -16.72 2.05 -26.18
N ILE A 40 -15.62 1.32 -26.37
CA ILE A 40 -14.28 1.91 -26.51
C ILE A 40 -14.20 2.78 -27.76
N ALA A 41 -14.81 2.34 -28.86
CA ALA A 41 -14.88 3.11 -30.10
C ALA A 41 -15.66 4.43 -29.91
N LEU A 42 -16.78 4.40 -29.17
CA LEU A 42 -17.53 5.59 -28.80
C LEU A 42 -16.71 6.51 -27.87
N LEU A 43 -16.07 5.95 -26.84
CA LEU A 43 -15.25 6.68 -25.87
C LEU A 43 -14.15 7.50 -26.55
N PHE A 44 -13.44 6.89 -27.49
CA PHE A 44 -12.34 7.53 -28.20
C PHE A 44 -12.72 8.11 -29.56
N ASP A 45 -14.01 8.21 -29.90
CA ASP A 45 -14.48 8.73 -31.19
C ASP A 45 -13.69 8.13 -32.38
N THR A 46 -13.77 6.81 -32.48
CA THR A 46 -13.11 6.01 -33.52
C THR A 46 -14.00 4.85 -33.96
N THR A 47 -13.52 4.04 -34.90
CA THR A 47 -14.27 2.88 -35.39
C THR A 47 -13.93 1.63 -34.59
N LYS A 48 -14.91 0.71 -34.45
CA LYS A 48 -14.69 -0.60 -33.83
C LYS A 48 -13.58 -1.39 -34.55
N GLN A 49 -13.48 -1.25 -35.87
CA GLN A 49 -12.43 -1.86 -36.68
C GLN A 49 -11.04 -1.35 -36.27
N ASN A 50 -10.90 -0.05 -36.03
CA ASN A 50 -9.65 0.54 -35.56
C ASN A 50 -9.27 0.07 -34.15
N VAL A 51 -10.25 -0.03 -33.24
CA VAL A 51 -10.05 -0.64 -31.90
C VAL A 51 -9.58 -2.09 -32.01
N SER A 52 -10.19 -2.87 -32.91
CA SER A 52 -9.79 -4.28 -33.16
C SER A 52 -8.35 -4.39 -33.67
N LEU A 53 -7.94 -3.48 -34.55
CA LEU A 53 -6.58 -3.41 -35.06
C LEU A 53 -5.58 -3.12 -33.94
N HIS A 54 -5.89 -2.16 -33.05
CA HIS A 54 -5.04 -1.85 -31.90
C HIS A 54 -4.92 -3.02 -30.93
N PHE A 55 -6.00 -3.72 -30.59
CA PHE A 55 -5.91 -4.91 -29.74
C PHE A 55 -5.05 -6.02 -30.36
N LYS A 56 -5.20 -6.24 -31.67
CA LYS A 56 -4.36 -7.23 -32.37
C LYS A 56 -2.87 -6.89 -32.26
N SER A 57 -2.50 -5.61 -32.39
CA SER A 57 -1.10 -5.17 -32.19
C SER A 57 -0.67 -5.35 -30.74
N ILE A 58 -1.45 -4.85 -29.77
CA ILE A 58 -1.13 -4.92 -28.33
C ILE A 58 -0.82 -6.36 -27.87
N PHE A 59 -1.60 -7.33 -28.35
CA PHE A 59 -1.38 -8.74 -28.02
C PHE A 59 -0.21 -9.37 -28.80
N ALA A 60 -0.01 -8.98 -30.07
CA ALA A 60 1.12 -9.42 -30.87
C ALA A 60 2.46 -8.91 -30.31
N ASP A 61 2.47 -7.69 -29.78
CA ASP A 61 3.61 -7.02 -29.17
C ASP A 61 3.85 -7.48 -27.72
N ALA A 62 3.02 -8.40 -27.20
CA ALA A 62 3.05 -8.93 -25.83
C ALA A 62 3.00 -7.85 -24.73
N GLU A 63 2.41 -6.69 -25.01
CA GLU A 63 2.27 -5.60 -24.03
C GLU A 63 1.25 -5.94 -22.95
N LEU A 64 0.20 -6.69 -23.31
CA LEU A 64 -0.81 -7.18 -22.40
C LEU A 64 -1.11 -8.66 -22.69
N PRO A 65 -1.22 -9.52 -21.67
CA PRO A 65 -1.66 -10.89 -21.86
C PRO A 65 -3.19 -10.93 -22.07
N GLU A 66 -3.65 -11.44 -23.22
CA GLU A 66 -5.08 -11.44 -23.60
C GLU A 66 -5.97 -12.07 -22.51
N GLY A 67 -5.55 -13.19 -21.93
CA GLY A 67 -6.30 -13.89 -20.89
C GLY A 67 -6.47 -13.14 -19.56
N ALA A 68 -5.70 -12.07 -19.31
CA ALA A 68 -5.81 -11.26 -18.10
C ALA A 68 -6.65 -9.99 -18.30
N VAL A 69 -6.85 -9.56 -19.55
CA VAL A 69 -7.50 -8.27 -19.87
C VAL A 69 -8.80 -8.42 -20.65
N VAL A 70 -9.13 -9.63 -21.09
CA VAL A 70 -10.34 -9.96 -21.84
C VAL A 70 -11.17 -10.99 -21.09
N LYS A 71 -12.49 -10.78 -21.03
CA LYS A 71 -13.45 -11.79 -20.56
C LYS A 71 -14.63 -11.92 -21.50
N ASP A 72 -15.18 -13.11 -21.58
CA ASP A 72 -16.41 -13.38 -22.33
C ASP A 72 -17.64 -13.06 -21.47
N SER A 73 -18.59 -12.32 -22.04
CA SER A 73 -19.85 -11.97 -21.41
C SER A 73 -21.01 -12.42 -22.28
N LEU A 74 -21.99 -13.09 -21.69
CA LEU A 74 -23.21 -13.49 -22.38
C LEU A 74 -24.18 -12.30 -22.40
N THR A 75 -24.53 -11.83 -23.60
CA THR A 75 -25.53 -10.79 -23.80
C THR A 75 -26.68 -11.32 -24.65
N THR A 76 -27.91 -11.09 -24.22
CA THR A 76 -29.11 -11.39 -25.01
C THR A 76 -29.41 -10.17 -25.87
N ALA A 77 -29.39 -10.33 -27.20
CA ALA A 77 -29.73 -9.24 -28.11
C ALA A 77 -31.25 -9.06 -28.21
N ALA A 78 -31.67 -7.94 -28.82
CA ALA A 78 -33.08 -7.59 -29.02
C ALA A 78 -33.86 -8.62 -29.87
N ASP A 79 -33.17 -9.51 -30.57
CA ASP A 79 -33.75 -10.62 -31.35
C ASP A 79 -33.94 -11.91 -30.53
N GLY A 80 -33.69 -11.86 -29.21
CA GLY A 80 -33.85 -12.99 -28.29
C GLY A 80 -32.70 -14.01 -28.33
N LYS A 81 -31.67 -13.81 -29.16
CA LYS A 81 -30.52 -14.71 -29.24
C LYS A 81 -29.43 -14.31 -28.25
N ARG A 82 -28.75 -15.32 -27.70
CA ARG A 82 -27.58 -15.13 -26.82
C ARG A 82 -26.32 -15.03 -27.66
N TYR A 83 -25.56 -13.96 -27.46
CA TYR A 83 -24.27 -13.72 -28.08
C TYR A 83 -23.19 -13.64 -27.00
N THR A 84 -22.04 -14.26 -27.28
CA THR A 84 -20.85 -14.06 -26.47
C THR A 84 -20.14 -12.80 -26.96
N THR A 85 -20.05 -11.79 -26.10
CA THR A 85 -19.35 -10.54 -26.38
C THR A 85 -18.10 -10.44 -25.51
N LYS A 86 -16.96 -10.12 -26.13
CA LYS A 86 -15.71 -9.85 -25.41
C LYS A 86 -15.79 -8.48 -24.71
N LEU A 87 -15.47 -8.46 -23.42
CA LEU A 87 -15.25 -7.27 -22.60
C LEU A 87 -13.76 -7.10 -22.33
N TYR A 88 -13.33 -5.84 -22.26
CA TYR A 88 -11.96 -5.42 -22.09
C TYR A 88 -11.85 -4.56 -20.84
N ASN A 89 -10.87 -4.86 -19.97
CA ASN A 89 -10.70 -4.14 -18.71
C ASN A 89 -10.01 -2.76 -18.89
N LEU A 90 -9.86 -2.03 -17.79
CA LEU A 90 -9.22 -0.71 -17.79
C LEU A 90 -7.84 -0.69 -18.46
N ASN A 91 -6.98 -1.68 -18.21
CA ASN A 91 -5.65 -1.73 -18.81
C ASN A 91 -5.71 -1.82 -20.34
N ALA A 92 -6.61 -2.65 -20.86
CA ALA A 92 -6.87 -2.76 -22.29
C ALA A 92 -7.46 -1.46 -22.87
N ILE A 93 -8.38 -0.80 -22.16
CA ILE A 93 -8.98 0.48 -22.57
C ILE A 93 -7.91 1.58 -22.66
N LEU A 94 -7.06 1.73 -21.63
CA LEU A 94 -5.98 2.70 -21.59
C LEU A 94 -4.98 2.46 -22.72
N ALA A 95 -4.56 1.21 -22.94
CA ALA A 95 -3.62 0.84 -23.99
C ALA A 95 -4.12 1.21 -25.40
N VAL A 96 -5.43 1.09 -25.65
CA VAL A 96 -6.05 1.58 -26.89
C VAL A 96 -6.06 3.11 -26.93
N GLY A 97 -6.46 3.78 -25.84
CA GLY A 97 -6.50 5.24 -25.75
C GLY A 97 -5.17 5.93 -26.10
N TYR A 98 -4.04 5.34 -25.71
CA TYR A 98 -2.71 5.84 -26.09
C TYR A 98 -2.40 5.71 -27.59
N ARG A 99 -3.02 4.76 -28.31
CA ARG A 99 -2.75 4.47 -29.73
C ARG A 99 -3.73 5.13 -30.71
N VAL A 100 -4.95 5.42 -30.25
CA VAL A 100 -6.00 5.97 -31.12
C VAL A 100 -5.62 7.39 -31.58
N ARG A 101 -5.68 7.60 -32.90
CA ARG A 101 -5.45 8.89 -33.55
C ARG A 101 -6.79 9.60 -33.83
N SER A 102 -7.46 10.04 -32.78
CA SER A 102 -8.70 10.84 -32.84
C SER A 102 -8.57 12.10 -31.98
N ALA A 103 -9.51 13.04 -32.11
CA ALA A 103 -9.56 14.23 -31.25
C ALA A 103 -9.67 13.84 -29.77
N ARG A 104 -10.56 12.89 -29.44
CA ARG A 104 -10.70 12.34 -28.07
C ARG A 104 -9.45 11.60 -27.60
N GLY A 105 -8.77 10.85 -28.48
CA GLY A 105 -7.50 10.21 -28.16
C GLY A 105 -6.38 11.22 -27.84
N VAL A 106 -6.36 12.37 -28.53
CA VAL A 106 -5.43 13.47 -28.23
C VAL A 106 -5.76 14.11 -26.88
N GLN A 107 -7.04 14.39 -26.59
CA GLN A 107 -7.48 14.92 -25.30
C GLN A 107 -7.12 13.98 -24.15
N PHE A 108 -7.44 12.69 -24.30
CA PHE A 108 -7.10 11.65 -23.33
C PHE A 108 -5.59 11.62 -23.04
N ARG A 109 -4.73 11.67 -24.08
CA ARG A 109 -3.28 11.69 -23.86
C ARG A 109 -2.81 12.97 -23.17
N ARG A 110 -3.38 14.13 -23.47
CA ARG A 110 -3.05 15.39 -22.78
C ARG A 110 -3.41 15.29 -21.30
N TRP A 111 -4.64 14.89 -20.99
CA TRP A 111 -5.12 14.66 -19.63
C TRP A 111 -4.22 13.65 -18.89
N ALA A 112 -3.93 12.49 -19.50
CA ALA A 112 -3.08 11.48 -18.86
C ALA A 112 -1.64 11.98 -18.64
N THR A 113 -1.12 12.82 -19.54
CA THR A 113 0.19 13.46 -19.38
C THR A 113 0.17 14.46 -18.23
N GLU A 114 -0.89 15.25 -18.08
CA GLU A 114 -1.07 16.20 -16.97
C GLU A 114 -1.17 15.48 -15.64
N VAL A 115 -1.99 14.43 -15.55
CA VAL A 115 -2.12 13.57 -14.37
C VAL A 115 -0.77 12.96 -13.98
N LEU A 116 -0.03 12.41 -14.95
CA LEU A 116 1.29 11.84 -14.69
C LEU A 116 2.30 12.92 -14.26
N ASN A 117 2.25 14.10 -14.88
CA ASN A 117 3.11 15.23 -14.51
C ASN A 117 2.84 15.67 -13.07
N ASP A 118 1.58 15.85 -12.71
CA ASP A 118 1.16 16.20 -11.36
C ASP A 118 1.63 15.17 -10.34
N TYR A 119 1.47 13.88 -10.65
CA TYR A 119 1.98 12.82 -9.79
C TYR A 119 3.51 12.88 -9.63
N LEU A 120 4.26 13.08 -10.72
CA LEU A 120 5.73 13.13 -10.68
C LEU A 120 6.27 14.37 -9.96
N VAL A 121 5.60 15.52 -10.09
CA VAL A 121 6.03 16.79 -9.50
C VAL A 121 5.55 16.94 -8.04
N LYS A 122 4.26 16.65 -7.79
CA LYS A 122 3.62 16.87 -6.48
C LYS A 122 3.65 15.62 -5.59
N GLY A 123 3.72 14.43 -6.18
CA GLY A 123 3.64 13.14 -5.48
C GLY A 123 2.22 12.62 -5.27
N PHE A 124 1.18 13.29 -5.78
CA PHE A 124 -0.22 12.88 -5.66
C PHE A 124 -1.09 13.44 -6.78
N VAL A 125 -2.24 12.78 -7.01
CA VAL A 125 -3.34 13.25 -7.87
C VAL A 125 -4.64 12.98 -7.13
N ILE A 126 -5.52 13.98 -7.08
CA ILE A 126 -6.81 13.91 -6.38
C ILE A 126 -7.89 14.40 -7.33
N ASN A 127 -9.05 13.72 -7.33
CA ASN A 127 -10.26 14.19 -7.98
C ASN A 127 -11.19 14.75 -6.90
N ASP A 128 -11.08 16.06 -6.64
CA ASP A 128 -11.81 16.72 -5.54
C ASP A 128 -13.32 16.61 -5.69
N GLU A 129 -13.85 16.77 -6.90
CA GLU A 129 -15.29 16.72 -7.15
C GLU A 129 -15.86 15.34 -6.86
N ARG A 130 -15.16 14.27 -7.29
CA ARG A 130 -15.56 12.90 -6.96
C ARG A 130 -15.43 12.58 -5.47
N LEU A 131 -14.49 13.18 -4.75
CA LEU A 131 -14.39 12.97 -3.30
C LEU A 131 -15.45 13.76 -2.52
N LYS A 132 -15.97 14.87 -3.07
CA LYS A 132 -17.07 15.64 -2.47
C LYS A 132 -18.43 14.99 -2.73
N ASP A 133 -18.61 14.43 -3.92
CA ASP A 133 -19.82 13.73 -4.34
C ASP A 133 -19.46 12.33 -4.86
N PRO A 134 -19.37 11.33 -3.96
CA PRO A 134 -18.80 10.03 -4.29
C PRO A 134 -19.61 9.19 -5.28
N ASP A 135 -20.86 9.54 -5.62
CA ASP A 135 -21.73 8.75 -6.52
C ASP A 135 -21.72 7.23 -6.17
N GLY A 136 -21.60 6.90 -4.88
CA GLY A 136 -21.48 5.52 -4.36
C GLY A 136 -20.05 5.00 -4.10
N PHE A 137 -19.01 5.74 -4.48
CA PHE A 137 -17.59 5.38 -4.32
C PHE A 137 -16.89 6.23 -3.26
N ASP A 138 -16.87 5.76 -2.02
CA ASP A 138 -16.23 6.50 -0.93
C ASP A 138 -14.85 5.91 -0.56
N TYR A 139 -13.80 6.44 -1.20
CA TYR A 139 -12.40 6.19 -0.81
C TYR A 139 -11.85 7.33 0.07
N PHE A 140 -12.71 8.24 0.53
CA PHE A 140 -12.28 9.40 1.31
C PHE A 140 -11.63 8.98 2.62
N ASP A 141 -12.22 8.01 3.33
CA ASP A 141 -11.67 7.49 4.58
C ASP A 141 -10.30 6.82 4.39
N GLU A 142 -10.12 6.07 3.30
CA GLU A 142 -8.82 5.47 2.97
C GLU A 142 -7.77 6.56 2.66
N LEU A 143 -8.13 7.57 1.88
CA LEU A 143 -7.26 8.72 1.61
C LEU A 143 -6.90 9.46 2.90
N LEU A 144 -7.87 9.68 3.78
CA LEU A 144 -7.68 10.35 5.04
C LEU A 144 -6.72 9.56 5.94
N GLU A 145 -6.85 8.24 6.01
CA GLU A 145 -5.95 7.39 6.78
C GLU A 145 -4.52 7.42 6.23
N ARG A 146 -4.35 7.39 4.90
CA ARG A 146 -3.03 7.58 4.26
C ARG A 146 -2.44 8.95 4.59
N ILE A 147 -3.24 10.02 4.57
CA ILE A 147 -2.79 11.37 4.95
C ILE A 147 -2.35 11.40 6.43
N ARG A 148 -3.12 10.78 7.34
CA ARG A 148 -2.77 10.69 8.76
C ARG A 148 -1.45 9.95 8.97
N ASP A 149 -1.26 8.82 8.30
CA ASP A 149 0.00 8.05 8.38
C ASP A 149 1.20 8.87 7.86
N ILE A 150 1.06 9.53 6.70
CA ILE A 150 2.09 10.42 6.16
C ILE A 150 2.41 11.56 7.14
N ARG A 151 1.39 12.16 7.74
CA ARG A 151 1.53 13.27 8.70
C ARG A 151 2.17 12.83 10.01
N ALA A 152 1.82 11.64 10.51
CA ALA A 152 2.35 11.04 11.72
C ALA A 152 3.71 10.37 11.54
N SER A 153 4.21 10.27 10.30
CA SER A 153 5.58 9.85 10.03
C SER A 153 6.58 10.75 10.78
N GLU A 154 7.60 10.15 11.39
CA GLU A 154 8.52 10.86 12.31
C GLU A 154 9.17 12.08 11.65
N LYS A 155 9.54 11.95 10.36
CA LYS A 155 10.13 13.05 9.60
C LYS A 155 9.17 14.22 9.44
N ARG A 156 7.90 13.97 9.10
CA ARG A 156 6.91 15.04 8.90
C ARG A 156 6.48 15.65 10.23
N PHE A 157 6.27 14.83 11.24
CA PHE A 157 6.01 15.26 12.60
C PHE A 157 7.12 16.21 13.09
N TYR A 158 8.39 15.77 13.02
CA TYR A 158 9.54 16.58 13.41
C TYR A 158 9.62 17.90 12.64
N GLN A 159 9.47 17.86 11.32
CA GLN A 159 9.50 19.07 10.50
C GLN A 159 8.42 20.05 10.93
N LYS A 160 7.17 19.58 11.09
CA LYS A 160 6.04 20.44 11.47
C LYS A 160 6.18 21.02 12.86
N VAL A 161 6.52 20.20 13.84
CA VAL A 161 6.74 20.69 15.20
C VAL A 161 7.90 21.70 15.19
N ARG A 162 9.04 21.42 14.56
CA ARG A 162 10.12 22.41 14.43
C ARG A 162 9.66 23.73 13.79
N ASP A 163 8.93 23.67 12.68
CA ASP A 163 8.49 24.86 11.95
C ASP A 163 7.51 25.69 12.81
N LEU A 164 6.63 25.04 13.57
CA LEU A 164 5.71 25.69 14.51
C LEU A 164 6.48 26.36 15.66
N PHE A 165 7.49 25.69 16.19
CA PHE A 165 8.26 26.20 17.32
C PHE A 165 9.16 27.36 16.93
N ALA A 166 9.75 27.31 15.74
CA ALA A 166 10.45 28.46 15.17
C ALA A 166 9.52 29.69 15.02
N ALA A 167 8.21 29.48 14.85
CA ALA A 167 7.23 30.57 14.76
C ALA A 167 6.71 31.06 16.13
N THR A 168 6.72 30.22 17.18
CA THR A 168 6.05 30.54 18.47
C THR A 168 6.96 30.62 19.69
N SER A 169 8.13 30.00 19.66
CA SER A 169 8.99 29.84 20.84
C SER A 169 10.12 30.84 20.77
N ALA A 170 10.16 31.78 21.71
CA ALA A 170 11.19 32.81 21.76
C ALA A 170 12.58 32.26 22.13
N ASP A 171 12.63 31.06 22.73
CA ASP A 171 13.79 30.38 23.30
C ASP A 171 14.24 29.14 22.48
N TYR A 172 13.69 28.94 21.28
CA TYR A 172 14.00 27.75 20.48
C TYR A 172 15.32 27.86 19.71
N ASP A 173 16.25 26.96 20.03
CA ASP A 173 17.44 26.68 19.21
C ASP A 173 17.36 25.25 18.63
N PRO A 174 17.28 25.08 17.29
CA PRO A 174 17.20 23.77 16.65
C PRO A 174 18.44 22.89 16.83
N LYS A 175 19.58 23.47 17.25
CA LYS A 175 20.81 22.73 17.56
C LYS A 175 20.95 22.36 19.03
N ALA A 176 20.06 22.85 19.90
CA ALA A 176 20.13 22.55 21.32
C ALA A 176 19.70 21.10 21.58
N GLU A 177 20.45 20.41 22.45
CA GLU A 177 20.05 19.10 22.98
C GLU A 177 18.67 19.14 23.65
N ALA A 178 18.27 20.31 24.17
CA ALA A 178 16.94 20.57 24.68
C ALA A 178 15.82 20.31 23.64
N ALA A 179 16.04 20.64 22.37
CA ALA A 179 15.05 20.40 21.31
C ALA A 179 14.87 18.89 21.07
N LYS A 180 15.96 18.13 20.96
CA LYS A 180 15.90 16.67 20.78
C LYS A 180 15.19 15.98 21.94
N ALA A 181 15.57 16.33 23.18
CA ALA A 181 14.95 15.77 24.38
C ALA A 181 13.44 16.09 24.43
N PHE A 182 13.06 17.31 24.05
CA PHE A 182 11.68 17.74 23.98
C PHE A 182 10.85 16.89 22.98
N PHE A 183 11.33 16.71 21.75
CA PHE A 183 10.63 15.88 20.76
C PHE A 183 10.47 14.43 21.23
N ALA A 184 11.55 13.84 21.77
CA ALA A 184 11.52 12.49 22.33
C ALA A 184 10.49 12.38 23.47
N THR A 185 10.35 13.44 24.28
CA THR A 185 9.38 13.45 25.37
C THR A 185 7.95 13.55 24.86
N ILE A 186 7.65 14.40 23.87
CA ILE A 186 6.31 14.44 23.25
C ILE A 186 5.96 13.09 22.62
N GLN A 187 6.88 12.50 21.85
CA GLN A 187 6.65 11.21 21.22
C GLN A 187 6.35 10.12 22.26
N ASN A 188 7.11 10.08 23.36
CA ASN A 188 6.85 9.16 24.47
C ASN A 188 5.50 9.41 25.13
N LYS A 189 5.08 10.67 25.32
CA LYS A 189 3.76 11.01 25.86
C LYS A 189 2.63 10.53 24.95
N LEU A 190 2.75 10.72 23.64
CA LEU A 190 1.76 10.27 22.66
C LEU A 190 1.69 8.73 22.57
N VAL A 191 2.83 8.04 22.58
CA VAL A 191 2.86 6.56 22.61
C VAL A 191 2.27 6.03 23.91
N PHE A 192 2.57 6.66 25.04
CA PHE A 192 2.00 6.29 26.34
C PHE A 192 0.49 6.51 26.40
N ALA A 193 -0.01 7.59 25.80
CA ALA A 193 -1.44 7.88 25.74
C ALA A 193 -2.25 6.77 25.04
N ILE A 194 -1.64 6.03 24.12
CA ILE A 194 -2.26 4.90 23.41
C ILE A 194 -2.00 3.57 24.12
N THR A 195 -0.75 3.32 24.52
CA THR A 195 -0.31 1.97 24.95
C THR A 195 -0.23 1.80 26.46
N GLY A 196 -0.28 2.88 27.23
CA GLY A 196 0.03 2.89 28.67
C GLY A 196 1.50 2.65 29.00
N MET A 197 2.39 2.64 28.00
CA MET A 197 3.83 2.42 28.13
C MET A 197 4.60 3.48 27.34
N ASN A 198 5.75 3.92 27.86
CA ASN A 198 6.65 4.74 27.03
C ASN A 198 7.29 3.85 25.93
N ALA A 199 8.00 4.46 24.96
CA ALA A 199 8.58 3.71 23.85
C ALA A 199 9.55 2.60 24.31
N ALA A 200 10.38 2.87 25.32
CA ALA A 200 11.36 1.91 25.82
C ALA A 200 10.71 0.73 26.55
N GLU A 201 9.72 1.00 27.40
CA GLU A 201 8.91 0.01 28.11
C GLU A 201 8.13 -0.87 27.14
N LEU A 202 7.53 -0.26 26.10
CA LEU A 202 6.79 -0.98 25.07
C LEU A 202 7.69 -2.00 24.37
N ILE A 203 8.87 -1.56 23.91
CA ILE A 203 9.82 -2.42 23.21
C ILE A 203 10.28 -3.55 24.13
N VAL A 204 10.73 -3.24 25.35
CA VAL A 204 11.20 -4.27 26.30
C VAL A 204 10.08 -5.25 26.68
N THR A 205 8.83 -4.81 26.70
CA THR A 205 7.69 -5.69 27.00
C THR A 205 7.34 -6.58 25.82
N ARG A 206 7.37 -6.06 24.59
CA ARG A 206 6.86 -6.76 23.40
C ARG A 206 7.91 -7.49 22.58
N ALA A 207 9.18 -7.08 22.63
CA ALA A 207 10.25 -7.69 21.84
C ALA A 207 10.54 -9.12 22.32
N ASP A 208 9.89 -10.12 21.72
CA ASP A 208 9.98 -11.51 22.15
C ASP A 208 10.81 -12.34 21.16
N PRO A 209 12.04 -12.77 21.50
CA PRO A 209 12.89 -13.54 20.59
C PRO A 209 12.32 -14.93 20.27
N ALA A 210 11.38 -15.45 21.05
CA ALA A 210 10.72 -16.72 20.80
C ALA A 210 9.64 -16.62 19.72
N ARG A 211 9.04 -15.45 19.51
CA ARG A 211 8.00 -15.25 18.49
C ARG A 211 8.60 -15.03 17.10
N PRO A 212 7.83 -15.30 16.01
CA PRO A 212 8.24 -14.93 14.67
C PRO A 212 8.57 -13.44 14.60
N ASN A 213 9.65 -13.09 13.89
CA ASN A 213 10.08 -11.71 13.68
C ASN A 213 10.20 -10.88 14.97
N MET A 214 10.54 -11.49 16.10
CA MET A 214 10.58 -10.85 17.42
C MET A 214 9.27 -10.18 17.88
N ALA A 215 8.13 -10.60 17.35
CA ALA A 215 6.82 -9.98 17.52
C ALA A 215 6.67 -8.56 16.94
N LEU A 216 7.52 -8.17 15.99
CA LEU A 216 7.29 -6.97 15.20
C LEU A 216 6.04 -7.16 14.32
N THR A 217 5.28 -6.08 14.15
CA THR A 217 4.11 -5.98 13.27
C THR A 217 4.47 -5.30 11.94
N SER A 218 5.52 -4.48 11.91
CA SER A 218 6.04 -3.82 10.70
C SER A 218 7.57 -3.66 10.75
N TRP A 219 8.26 -3.72 9.60
CA TRP A 219 9.69 -3.41 9.48
C TRP A 219 10.04 -3.06 8.03
N LYS A 220 11.26 -2.56 7.79
CA LYS A 220 11.71 -2.19 6.44
C LYS A 220 12.48 -3.32 5.76
N GLY A 221 12.00 -3.70 4.56
CA GLY A 221 12.62 -4.72 3.72
C GLY A 221 12.20 -6.14 4.10
N ASP A 222 12.85 -7.13 3.50
CA ASP A 222 12.35 -8.51 3.53
C ASP A 222 12.61 -9.24 4.87
N ARG A 223 13.51 -8.69 5.70
CA ARG A 223 13.92 -9.30 6.97
C ARG A 223 14.11 -8.28 8.08
N VAL A 224 13.78 -8.69 9.31
CA VAL A 224 14.03 -7.91 10.52
C VAL A 224 15.53 -7.67 10.72
N ARG A 225 15.90 -6.41 10.95
CA ARG A 225 17.25 -5.93 11.24
C ARG A 225 17.35 -5.43 12.68
N LYS A 226 18.59 -5.31 13.17
CA LYS A 226 18.87 -4.78 14.51
C LYS A 226 18.36 -3.34 14.72
N SER A 227 18.23 -2.55 13.65
CA SER A 227 17.64 -1.21 13.71
C SER A 227 16.11 -1.22 13.82
N ASP A 228 15.45 -2.30 13.41
CA ASP A 228 13.98 -2.36 13.42
C ASP A 228 13.44 -2.66 14.82
N VAL A 229 14.19 -3.43 15.62
CA VAL A 229 13.81 -3.83 16.98
C VAL A 229 13.92 -2.69 18.00
N THR A 230 14.58 -1.59 17.66
CA THR A 230 14.69 -0.39 18.51
C THR A 230 13.57 0.62 18.25
N ILE A 231 12.69 0.37 17.27
CA ILE A 231 11.60 1.29 16.89
C ILE A 231 10.31 0.83 17.55
N SER A 232 9.77 1.64 18.47
CA SER A 232 8.55 1.29 19.22
C SER A 232 7.33 1.11 18.32
N LYS A 233 7.20 1.92 17.26
CA LYS A 233 6.10 1.81 16.28
C LYS A 233 6.01 0.43 15.62
N ASN A 234 7.14 -0.27 15.45
CA ASN A 234 7.18 -1.60 14.87
C ASN A 234 6.57 -2.69 15.74
N TYR A 235 6.21 -2.37 17.00
CA TYR A 235 5.56 -3.28 17.94
C TYR A 235 4.10 -2.93 18.19
N LEU A 236 3.56 -1.88 17.55
CA LEU A 236 2.18 -1.45 17.71
C LEU A 236 1.24 -2.33 16.86
N THR A 237 0.04 -2.59 17.37
CA THR A 237 -1.02 -3.22 16.59
C THR A 237 -1.57 -2.25 15.53
N ALA A 238 -2.34 -2.76 14.56
CA ALA A 238 -2.98 -1.90 13.55
C ALA A 238 -3.86 -0.82 14.20
N ASP A 239 -4.66 -1.22 15.21
CA ASP A 239 -5.52 -0.30 15.97
C ASP A 239 -4.70 0.75 16.71
N GLU A 240 -3.62 0.36 17.38
CA GLU A 240 -2.75 1.30 18.09
C GLU A 240 -2.02 2.27 17.15
N ILE A 241 -1.66 1.83 15.94
CA ILE A 241 -1.08 2.71 14.92
C ILE A 241 -2.10 3.73 14.45
N SER A 242 -3.33 3.30 14.15
CA SER A 242 -4.39 4.21 13.71
C SER A 242 -4.73 5.23 14.80
N ASP A 243 -4.90 4.77 16.05
CA ASP A 243 -5.11 5.63 17.22
C ASP A 243 -3.96 6.63 17.44
N LEU A 244 -2.71 6.17 17.32
CA LEU A 244 -1.53 7.03 17.44
C LEU A 244 -1.47 8.06 16.31
N ASN A 245 -1.78 7.67 15.08
CA ASN A 245 -1.79 8.55 13.92
C ASN A 245 -2.89 9.62 14.05
N LEU A 246 -4.06 9.24 14.55
CA LEU A 246 -5.17 10.16 14.85
C LEU A 246 -4.77 11.17 15.94
N LEU A 247 -4.26 10.70 17.07
CA LEU A 247 -3.83 11.56 18.18
C LEU A 247 -2.69 12.50 17.77
N THR A 248 -1.73 11.99 17.00
CA THR A 248 -0.60 12.79 16.48
C THR A 248 -1.08 13.88 15.53
N THR A 249 -2.03 13.56 14.65
CA THR A 249 -2.65 14.53 13.73
C THR A 249 -3.37 15.63 14.53
N ALA A 250 -4.19 15.25 15.50
CA ALA A 250 -4.91 16.20 16.36
C ALA A 250 -3.95 17.09 17.17
N PHE A 251 -2.83 16.54 17.66
CA PHE A 251 -1.80 17.31 18.35
C PHE A 251 -1.16 18.37 17.43
N LEU A 252 -0.87 18.00 16.18
CA LEU A 252 -0.31 18.94 15.21
C LEU A 252 -1.30 20.05 14.84
N ASP A 253 -2.60 19.73 14.72
CA ASP A 253 -3.65 20.74 14.47
C ASP A 253 -3.79 21.69 15.66
N PHE A 254 -3.80 21.15 16.87
CA PHE A 254 -3.75 21.94 18.11
C PHE A 254 -2.54 22.88 18.12
N ALA A 255 -1.37 22.36 17.77
CA ALA A 255 -0.15 23.16 17.78
C ALA A 255 -0.15 24.25 16.69
N GLU A 256 -0.66 23.93 15.50
CA GLU A 256 -0.80 24.87 14.39
C GLU A 256 -1.78 26.00 14.72
N LEU A 257 -2.90 25.69 15.37
CA LEU A 257 -3.87 26.71 15.77
C LEU A 257 -3.26 27.72 16.77
N ARG A 258 -2.49 27.23 17.75
CA ARG A 258 -1.77 28.11 18.69
C ARG A 258 -0.78 29.02 17.99
N ALA A 259 -0.04 28.48 17.00
CA ALA A 259 0.90 29.26 16.22
C ALA A 259 0.22 30.34 15.38
N ARG A 260 -0.89 29.99 14.70
CA ARG A 260 -1.69 30.97 13.93
C ARG A 260 -2.25 32.08 14.82
N ASN A 261 -2.65 31.73 16.04
CA ASN A 261 -3.14 32.68 17.05
C ASN A 261 -2.02 33.50 17.72
N ARG A 262 -0.76 33.35 17.28
CA ARG A 262 0.42 34.06 17.81
C ARG A 262 0.51 33.97 19.32
N GLN A 263 0.25 32.80 19.89
CA GLN A 263 0.40 32.55 21.32
C GLN A 263 1.87 32.18 21.60
N PRO A 264 2.73 33.13 22.01
CA PRO A 264 4.11 32.81 22.33
C PRO A 264 4.10 31.77 23.45
N THR A 265 4.85 30.69 23.26
CA THR A 265 4.86 29.56 24.20
C THR A 265 6.30 29.08 24.30
N THR A 266 6.85 29.08 25.51
CA THR A 266 8.18 28.52 25.80
C THR A 266 8.18 27.00 25.69
N MET A 267 9.35 26.38 25.61
CA MET A 267 9.47 24.91 25.57
C MET A 267 8.84 24.23 26.80
N ALA A 268 8.98 24.84 27.98
CA ALA A 268 8.39 24.33 29.22
C ALA A 268 6.86 24.41 29.21
N GLU A 269 6.30 25.52 28.72
CA GLU A 269 4.86 25.68 28.59
C GLU A 269 4.29 24.69 27.57
N TRP A 270 4.99 24.44 26.47
CA TRP A 270 4.58 23.43 25.50
C TRP A 270 4.50 22.02 26.08
N MET A 271 5.41 21.67 26.99
CA MET A 271 5.32 20.40 27.71
C MET A 271 4.05 20.32 28.55
N ALA A 272 3.72 21.40 29.26
CA ALA A 272 2.48 21.48 30.04
C ALA A 272 1.23 21.48 29.14
N GLN A 273 1.27 22.13 27.96
CA GLN A 273 0.17 22.08 26.99
C GLN A 273 0.00 20.68 26.40
N THR A 274 1.09 19.95 26.16
CA THR A 274 1.03 18.56 25.70
C THR A 274 0.33 17.69 26.74
N ASP A 275 0.63 17.86 28.03
CA ASP A 275 -0.05 17.13 29.10
C ASP A 275 -1.54 17.45 29.17
N ARG A 276 -1.89 18.74 29.06
CA ARG A 276 -3.29 19.18 29.01
C ARG A 276 -4.02 18.63 27.78
N PHE A 277 -3.37 18.60 26.63
CA PHE A 277 -3.91 18.04 25.39
C PHE A 277 -4.21 16.54 25.57
N VAL A 278 -3.24 15.77 26.08
CA VAL A 278 -3.43 14.32 26.32
C VAL A 278 -4.55 14.08 27.32
N ALA A 279 -4.57 14.82 28.44
CA ALA A 279 -5.61 14.71 29.45
C ALA A 279 -7.00 15.12 28.94
N PHE A 280 -7.09 16.17 28.11
CA PHE A 280 -8.34 16.63 27.50
C PHE A 280 -8.95 15.58 26.56
N ASN A 281 -8.12 14.79 25.89
CA ASN A 281 -8.57 13.67 25.05
C ASN A 281 -8.84 12.38 25.87
N GLU A 282 -9.02 12.50 27.19
CA GLU A 282 -9.31 11.39 28.11
C GLU A 282 -8.27 10.27 28.09
N ARG A 283 -7.01 10.59 27.76
CA ARG A 283 -5.89 9.64 27.73
C ARG A 283 -4.99 9.80 28.95
N GLY A 284 -4.31 8.71 29.31
CA GLY A 284 -3.34 8.70 30.41
C GLY A 284 -2.12 9.57 30.09
N VAL A 285 -1.75 10.44 31.02
CA VAL A 285 -0.55 11.30 30.88
C VAL A 285 0.66 10.60 31.50
N LEU A 286 1.75 10.49 30.74
CA LEU A 286 3.01 9.95 31.23
C LEU A 286 3.59 10.87 32.32
N GLN A 287 3.69 10.34 33.55
CA GLN A 287 4.32 11.03 34.68
C GLN A 287 5.80 10.61 34.77
N GLY A 288 6.71 11.57 34.58
CA GLY A 288 8.15 11.32 34.61
C GLY A 288 8.70 10.64 33.35
N ALA A 289 9.83 9.94 33.48
CA ALA A 289 10.54 9.32 32.35
C ALA A 289 10.17 7.84 32.10
N GLY A 290 9.28 7.26 32.91
CA GLY A 290 8.98 5.82 32.94
C GLY A 290 10.00 5.01 33.74
N ARG A 291 9.86 3.68 33.70
CA ARG A 291 10.65 2.71 34.48
C ARG A 291 11.87 2.19 33.75
N VAL A 292 11.87 2.22 32.41
CA VAL A 292 12.93 1.68 31.56
C VAL A 292 13.64 2.84 30.86
N SER A 293 14.98 2.89 30.99
CA SER A 293 15.80 3.86 30.26
C SER A 293 16.08 3.40 28.83
N HIS A 294 16.35 4.35 27.94
CA HIS A 294 16.68 4.04 26.54
C HIS A 294 17.90 3.10 26.43
N THR A 295 18.97 3.38 27.16
CA THR A 295 20.19 2.54 27.16
C THR A 295 19.91 1.13 27.67
N SER A 296 19.07 0.99 28.70
CA SER A 296 18.68 -0.33 29.20
C SER A 296 17.84 -1.09 28.17
N MET A 297 16.92 -0.41 27.49
CA MET A 297 16.15 -1.00 26.38
C MET A 297 17.07 -1.49 25.26
N GLU A 298 18.03 -0.68 24.81
CA GLU A 298 18.95 -1.05 23.73
C GLU A 298 19.76 -2.30 24.07
N GLN A 299 20.23 -2.42 25.31
CA GLN A 299 20.95 -3.60 25.79
C GLN A 299 20.07 -4.85 25.75
N VAL A 300 18.90 -4.79 26.39
CA VAL A 300 17.95 -5.92 26.46
C VAL A 300 17.53 -6.38 25.07
N VAL A 301 17.23 -5.43 24.18
CA VAL A 301 16.75 -5.74 22.83
C VAL A 301 17.88 -6.26 21.94
N ALA A 302 19.11 -5.76 22.10
CA ALA A 302 20.26 -6.28 21.39
C ALA A 302 20.51 -7.76 21.73
N GLU A 303 20.47 -8.12 23.02
CA GLU A 303 20.62 -9.51 23.49
C GLU A 303 19.51 -10.42 22.93
N ARG A 304 18.25 -9.93 22.96
CA ARG A 304 17.12 -10.67 22.39
C ARG A 304 17.24 -10.82 20.87
N PHE A 305 17.70 -9.80 20.17
CA PHE A 305 17.93 -9.87 18.73
C PHE A 305 19.02 -10.87 18.36
N GLU A 306 20.12 -10.92 19.11
CA GLU A 306 21.16 -11.92 18.90
C GLU A 306 20.64 -13.35 19.09
N THR A 307 19.78 -13.56 20.10
CA THR A 307 19.13 -14.86 20.33
C THR A 307 18.21 -15.23 19.16
N PHE A 308 17.38 -14.29 18.72
CA PHE A 308 16.49 -14.47 17.58
C PHE A 308 17.27 -14.76 16.27
N ASP A 309 18.30 -13.97 15.98
CA ASP A 309 19.10 -14.09 14.76
C ASP A 309 19.87 -15.42 14.72
N LYS A 310 20.42 -15.89 15.85
CA LYS A 310 21.03 -17.22 15.96
C LYS A 310 20.03 -18.32 15.62
N ARG A 311 18.84 -18.29 16.22
CA ARG A 311 17.77 -19.27 15.95
C ARG A 311 17.32 -19.26 14.50
N ARG A 312 17.16 -18.06 13.92
CA ARG A 312 16.79 -17.90 12.51
C ARG A 312 17.82 -18.53 11.59
N ARG A 313 19.11 -18.21 11.77
CA ARG A 313 20.20 -18.75 10.94
C ARG A 313 20.28 -20.28 11.02
N ALA A 314 20.06 -20.84 12.21
CA ALA A 314 19.97 -22.29 12.39
C ALA A 314 18.81 -22.87 11.56
N ALA A 315 17.61 -22.31 11.68
CA ALA A 315 16.44 -22.77 10.92
C ALA A 315 16.62 -22.60 9.39
N GLU A 316 17.27 -21.53 8.93
CA GLU A 316 17.60 -21.32 7.51
C GLU A 316 18.59 -22.38 7.00
N THR A 317 19.56 -22.76 7.84
CA THR A 317 20.52 -23.82 7.51
C THR A 317 19.83 -25.18 7.45
N ASP A 318 18.99 -25.50 8.45
CA ASP A 318 18.21 -26.75 8.48
C ASP A 318 17.27 -26.85 7.26
N ALA A 319 16.64 -25.74 6.85
CA ALA A 319 15.78 -25.69 5.68
C ALA A 319 16.55 -25.89 4.37
N ALA A 320 17.72 -25.24 4.23
CA ALA A 320 18.57 -25.40 3.06
C ALA A 320 19.13 -26.83 2.95
N GLU A 321 19.47 -27.47 4.07
CA GLU A 321 19.87 -28.87 4.11
C GLU A 321 18.72 -29.80 3.70
N ALA A 322 17.51 -29.55 4.19
CA ALA A 322 16.33 -30.33 3.82
C ALA A 322 15.96 -30.18 2.33
N GLU A 323 16.05 -28.97 1.78
CA GLU A 323 15.84 -28.69 0.36
C GLU A 323 16.89 -29.42 -0.50
N ALA A 324 18.17 -29.32 -0.13
CA ALA A 324 19.24 -30.04 -0.82
C ALA A 324 19.06 -31.56 -0.79
N ILE A 325 18.60 -32.12 0.35
CA ILE A 325 18.26 -33.55 0.45
C ILE A 325 17.10 -33.90 -0.48
N SER A 326 16.05 -33.07 -0.51
CA SER A 326 14.89 -33.28 -1.39
C SER A 326 15.31 -33.27 -2.87
N GLU A 327 16.08 -32.28 -3.30
CA GLU A 327 16.62 -32.18 -4.66
C GLU A 327 17.48 -33.39 -5.02
N LEU A 328 18.37 -33.83 -4.11
CA LEU A 328 19.16 -35.04 -4.31
C LEU A 328 18.29 -36.29 -4.46
N THR A 329 17.23 -36.43 -3.65
CA THR A 329 16.30 -37.57 -3.77
C THR A 329 15.50 -37.54 -5.07
N GLU A 330 15.10 -36.37 -5.56
CA GLU A 330 14.42 -36.21 -6.85
C GLU A 330 15.36 -36.56 -8.02
N LEU A 331 16.61 -36.08 -7.98
CA LEU A 331 17.65 -36.44 -8.95
C LEU A 331 17.95 -37.94 -8.94
N GLU A 332 18.02 -38.58 -7.77
CA GLU A 332 18.18 -40.03 -7.67
C GLU A 332 16.99 -40.79 -8.27
N GLN A 333 15.76 -40.34 -8.03
CA GLN A 333 14.57 -40.96 -8.62
C GLN A 333 14.55 -40.80 -10.14
N GLN A 334 14.90 -39.63 -10.66
CA GLN A 334 15.05 -39.39 -12.10
C GLN A 334 16.16 -40.27 -12.70
N ALA A 335 17.31 -40.40 -12.03
CA ALA A 335 18.41 -41.29 -12.44
C ALA A 335 18.03 -42.78 -12.43
N ARG A 336 17.22 -43.23 -11.45
CA ARG A 336 16.70 -44.61 -11.40
C ARG A 336 15.65 -44.87 -12.48
N SER A 337 14.83 -43.88 -12.82
CA SER A 337 13.84 -43.97 -13.90
C SER A 337 14.46 -43.98 -15.30
N SER A 338 15.73 -43.61 -15.43
CA SER A 338 16.46 -43.47 -16.71
C SER A 338 17.48 -44.58 -17.01
N LYS A 339 17.42 -45.75 -16.34
CA LYS A 339 18.32 -46.89 -16.66
C LYS A 339 18.17 -47.39 -18.11
N PRO A 340 19.27 -47.90 -18.73
CA PRO A 340 19.47 -47.87 -20.17
C PRO A 340 18.72 -49.00 -20.93
N ARG A 341 18.35 -48.72 -22.20
CA ARG A 341 17.72 -49.68 -23.14
C ARG A 341 18.52 -50.99 -23.19
N PRO A 342 17.86 -52.17 -23.15
CA PRO A 342 18.57 -53.44 -23.21
C PRO A 342 19.20 -53.66 -24.60
N GLU A 343 20.42 -54.21 -24.62
CA GLU A 343 21.16 -54.58 -25.82
C GLU A 343 20.34 -55.49 -26.73
N VAL A 344 20.17 -55.06 -27.99
CA VAL A 344 19.47 -55.83 -29.03
C VAL A 344 20.39 -56.97 -29.50
N LYS A 345 20.06 -58.21 -29.11
CA LYS A 345 20.65 -59.43 -29.69
C LYS A 345 20.31 -59.50 -31.19
N LYS A 346 21.33 -59.48 -32.07
CA LYS A 346 21.17 -59.67 -33.52
C LYS A 346 20.68 -61.10 -33.85
N PRO A 347 19.71 -61.28 -34.76
CA PRO A 347 19.27 -62.61 -35.19
C PRO A 347 20.20 -63.20 -36.28
N PRO A 348 20.18 -64.52 -36.52
CA PRO A 348 21.13 -65.18 -37.40
C PRO A 348 20.80 -64.91 -38.88
N LYS A 349 21.85 -64.73 -39.70
CA LYS A 349 21.76 -64.61 -41.17
C LYS A 349 21.16 -65.90 -41.76
N LYS A 350 20.03 -65.80 -42.46
CA LYS A 350 19.56 -66.84 -43.38
C LYS A 350 20.33 -66.71 -44.71
N LEU A 351 20.91 -67.83 -45.16
CA LEU A 351 21.40 -68.00 -46.52
C LEU A 351 20.22 -68.14 -47.48
N SER A 352 20.29 -67.43 -48.61
CA SER A 352 19.80 -67.85 -49.93
C SER A 352 20.60 -67.09 -50.98
#